data_AF-A0A537PFT4-F1
#
_entry.id   AF-A0A537PFT4-F1
#
_cell.length_a   1.000
_cell.length_b   1.000
_cell.length_c   1.000
_cell.angle_alpha   90.00
_cell.angle_beta   90.00
_cell.angle_gamma   90.00
#
_symmetry.space_group_name_H-M   'P 1'
#
loop_
_entity.id
_entity.type
_entity.pdbx_description
1 polymer ?
#
loop_
_entity_poly.entity_id
_entity_poly.type
_entity_poly.pdbx_seq_one_letter_code
_entity_poly.pdbx_strand_id
1 'polypeptide(L)'
;MTPAGRRRYLRLLIPYVLACPRVDRYDLWINTPDDADLAFMDAVAGIDDRIRLVPLPEGKTPGAAAIHAFWPGATDLDTVYVRFDDDVVWIDPRFFDTFLGFRLEHPEYFVVAPLIINNAMSTYLLHTFRKIKTSRPVWPDRFDPVGWVNPTFARSLHDFFQTLVATGEVEKLNCGRIPLSGNFFSINCIAWFGRNFASFGGKVPEDEEPAVSCTLALRAGRLNAVETGAVAAHFAFYTQREAMDRSGLLDGYVRLAAERPELEPWRSRVEAIYAKLEDRYPLHLSAGGFRPRMQRQRSILKRLFRRKRSDRKSDKRDEISVERGPDL
;
A
#
# COMPACT_ATOMS: atom_id res chain seq x y z
N MET A 1 -6.27 -5.72 8.75
CA MET A 1 -5.13 -5.37 9.64
C MET A 1 -4.22 -4.39 8.96
N THR A 2 -3.51 -3.56 9.72
CA THR A 2 -2.66 -2.51 9.16
C THR A 2 -1.45 -2.24 10.05
N PRO A 3 -0.21 -2.32 9.54
CA PRO A 3 0.98 -1.73 10.19
C PRO A 3 0.78 -0.22 10.27
N ALA A 4 0.25 0.23 11.41
CA ALA A 4 -0.24 1.58 11.61
C ALA A 4 0.87 2.47 12.17
N GLY A 5 1.12 3.59 11.51
CA GLY A 5 2.07 4.56 12.01
C GLY A 5 2.00 5.94 11.37
N ARG A 6 0.95 6.25 10.61
CA ARG A 6 0.82 7.51 9.86
C ARG A 6 -0.62 7.99 9.84
N ARG A 7 -1.03 8.75 10.86
CA ARG A 7 -2.42 9.25 11.01
C ARG A 7 -2.96 9.99 9.80
N ARG A 8 -2.07 10.70 9.08
CA ARG A 8 -2.36 11.50 7.87
C ARG A 8 -3.09 10.68 6.81
N TYR A 9 -2.77 9.40 6.69
CA TYR A 9 -3.38 8.50 5.70
C TYR A 9 -4.37 7.53 6.33
N LEU A 10 -4.10 7.04 7.55
CA LEU A 10 -5.03 6.17 8.29
C LEU A 10 -6.42 6.77 8.42
N ARG A 11 -6.52 8.11 8.53
CA ARG A 11 -7.82 8.79 8.57
C ARG A 11 -8.71 8.50 7.35
N LEU A 12 -8.10 8.22 6.18
CA LEU A 12 -8.81 7.83 4.97
C LEU A 12 -9.08 6.32 4.94
N LEU A 13 -8.12 5.49 5.37
CA LEU A 13 -8.24 4.03 5.30
C LEU A 13 -9.32 3.49 6.25
N ILE A 14 -9.39 3.99 7.49
CA ILE A 14 -10.27 3.46 8.54
C ILE A 14 -11.74 3.43 8.09
N PRO A 15 -12.33 4.52 7.56
CA PRO A 15 -13.71 4.51 7.08
C PRO A 15 -13.97 3.44 6.02
N TYR A 16 -13.07 3.22 5.05
CA TYR A 16 -13.26 2.19 4.03
C TYR A 16 -13.30 0.77 4.62
N VAL A 17 -12.43 0.47 5.59
CA VAL A 17 -12.41 -0.85 6.22
C VAL A 17 -13.67 -1.08 7.05
N LEU A 18 -14.09 -0.09 7.83
CA LEU A 18 -15.25 -0.21 8.72
C LEU A 18 -16.58 -0.23 7.97
N ALA A 19 -16.66 0.42 6.81
CA ALA A 19 -17.84 0.38 5.94
C ALA A 19 -18.14 -1.01 5.38
N CYS A 20 -17.17 -1.93 5.40
CA CYS A 20 -17.41 -3.31 5.04
C CYS A 20 -18.08 -4.06 6.19
N PRO A 21 -19.33 -4.54 6.03
CA PRO A 21 -20.03 -5.28 7.08
C PRO A 21 -19.47 -6.69 7.31
N ARG A 22 -18.64 -7.21 6.40
CA ARG A 22 -17.98 -8.52 6.53
C ARG A 22 -16.69 -8.48 7.35
N VAL A 23 -16.28 -7.31 7.82
CA VAL A 23 -15.09 -7.21 8.68
C VAL A 23 -15.51 -7.51 10.12
N ASP A 24 -15.04 -8.63 10.65
CA ASP A 24 -15.27 -9.02 12.05
C ASP A 24 -14.35 -8.28 13.02
N ARG A 25 -13.10 -8.03 12.61
CA ARG A 25 -12.05 -7.40 13.42
C ARG A 25 -11.10 -6.57 12.55
N TYR A 26 -10.70 -5.40 13.04
CA TYR A 26 -9.69 -4.57 12.43
C TYR A 26 -8.51 -4.30 13.38
N ASP A 27 -7.46 -5.10 13.23
CA ASP A 27 -6.22 -4.94 14.00
C ASP A 27 -5.35 -3.81 13.43
N LEU A 28 -5.13 -2.76 14.21
CA LEU A 28 -4.12 -1.73 13.97
C LEU A 28 -2.84 -2.12 14.72
N TRP A 29 -1.83 -2.54 13.98
CA TRP A 29 -0.53 -2.92 14.51
C TRP A 29 0.28 -1.65 14.79
N ILE A 30 0.44 -1.29 16.07
CA ILE A 30 1.11 -0.06 16.50
C ILE A 30 2.59 -0.14 16.11
N ASN A 31 2.98 0.57 15.06
CA ASN A 31 4.33 0.53 14.49
C ASN A 31 4.91 1.93 14.29
N THR A 32 4.70 2.81 15.26
CA THR A 32 5.25 4.16 15.30
C THR A 32 5.63 4.55 16.74
N PRO A 33 6.71 5.33 16.93
CA PRO A 33 6.99 5.99 18.20
C PRO A 33 6.41 7.41 18.27
N ASP A 34 5.72 7.90 17.23
CA ASP A 34 5.19 9.27 17.16
C ASP A 34 3.98 9.45 18.08
N ASP A 35 4.08 10.37 19.04
CA ASP A 35 3.04 10.63 20.03
C ASP A 35 1.69 11.02 19.41
N ALA A 36 1.70 11.72 18.27
CA ALA A 36 0.48 12.17 17.63
C ALA A 36 -0.22 11.04 16.87
N ASP A 37 0.53 10.13 16.25
CA ASP A 37 -0.01 8.91 15.66
C ASP A 37 -0.53 7.95 16.74
N LEU A 38 0.16 7.82 17.87
CA LEU A 38 -0.30 7.05 19.03
C LEU A 38 -1.61 7.62 19.60
N ALA A 39 -1.68 8.94 19.81
CA ALA A 39 -2.88 9.62 20.28
C ALA A 39 -4.04 9.49 19.29
N PHE A 40 -3.76 9.53 17.98
CA PHE A 40 -4.76 9.28 16.95
C PHE A 40 -5.31 7.86 17.04
N MET A 41 -4.43 6.85 17.13
CA MET A 41 -4.84 5.44 17.23
C MET A 41 -5.67 5.16 18.49
N ASP A 42 -5.28 5.71 19.64
CA ASP A 42 -6.02 5.60 20.89
C ASP A 42 -7.43 6.20 20.76
N ALA A 43 -7.53 7.40 20.18
CA ALA A 43 -8.82 8.06 19.99
C ALA A 43 -9.73 7.34 18.98
N VAL A 44 -9.18 6.84 17.86
CA VAL A 44 -10.00 6.11 16.87
C VAL A 44 -10.42 4.73 17.36
N ALA A 45 -9.68 4.08 18.26
CA ALA A 45 -10.08 2.78 18.82
C ALA A 45 -11.45 2.86 19.54
N GLY A 46 -11.82 4.03 20.06
CA GLY A 46 -13.13 4.25 20.69
C GLY A 46 -14.29 4.49 19.71
N ILE A 47 -14.08 4.47 18.39
CA ILE A 47 -15.17 4.75 17.45
C ILE A 47 -16.00 3.52 17.06
N ASP A 48 -15.40 2.33 17.09
CA ASP A 48 -16.04 1.08 16.64
C ASP A 48 -15.38 -0.10 17.33
N ASP A 49 -16.19 -0.98 17.93
CA ASP A 49 -15.73 -2.11 18.75
C ASP A 49 -14.89 -3.13 17.96
N ARG A 50 -14.94 -3.09 16.62
CA ARG A 50 -14.11 -3.95 15.76
C ARG A 50 -12.65 -3.54 15.76
N ILE A 51 -12.31 -2.30 16.14
CA ILE A 51 -10.94 -1.80 16.11
C ILE A 51 -10.18 -2.33 17.31
N ARG A 52 -9.04 -2.98 17.05
CA ARG A 52 -8.13 -3.43 18.10
C ARG A 52 -6.75 -2.86 17.87
N LEU A 53 -6.21 -2.20 18.89
CA LEU A 53 -4.81 -1.81 18.90
C LEU A 53 -3.94 -3.01 19.31
N VAL A 54 -2.95 -3.34 18.49
CA VAL A 54 -2.02 -4.45 18.73
C VAL A 54 -0.63 -3.86 18.91
N PRO A 55 -0.08 -3.84 20.15
CA PRO A 55 1.26 -3.32 20.39
C PRO A 55 2.32 -4.25 19.80
N LEU A 56 3.48 -3.68 19.46
CA LEU A 56 4.68 -4.47 19.17
C LEU A 56 5.06 -5.34 20.38
N PRO A 57 5.60 -6.55 20.16
CA PRO A 57 6.21 -7.33 21.23
C PRO A 57 7.31 -6.57 21.95
N GLU A 58 7.45 -6.82 23.25
CA GLU A 58 8.45 -6.17 24.10
C GLU A 58 9.87 -6.28 23.53
N GLY A 59 10.66 -5.21 23.64
CA GLY A 59 12.04 -5.16 23.16
C GLY A 59 12.21 -4.92 21.66
N LYS A 60 11.13 -4.69 20.90
CA LYS A 60 11.18 -4.30 19.48
C LYS A 60 11.03 -2.80 19.30
N THR A 61 11.82 -2.22 18.39
CA THR A 61 11.71 -0.80 18.00
C THR A 61 10.77 -0.66 16.80
N PRO A 62 9.77 0.22 16.82
CA PRO A 62 8.90 0.45 15.67
C PRO A 62 9.63 0.81 14.38
N GLY A 63 9.08 0.36 13.25
CA GLY A 63 9.60 0.63 11.91
C GLY A 63 9.35 -0.52 10.93
N ALA A 64 9.79 -0.36 9.67
CA ALA A 64 9.57 -1.37 8.63
C ALA A 64 10.14 -2.75 9.01
N ALA A 65 11.32 -2.77 9.63
CA ALA A 65 11.99 -3.99 10.10
C ALA A 65 11.29 -4.65 11.30
N ALA A 66 10.32 -4.03 11.96
CA ALA A 66 9.61 -4.62 13.10
C ALA A 66 8.29 -5.29 12.70
N ILE A 67 7.78 -5.02 11.49
CA ILE A 67 6.47 -5.52 11.04
C ILE A 67 6.42 -7.05 11.07
N HIS A 68 7.54 -7.71 10.77
CA HIS A 68 7.66 -9.17 10.81
C HIS A 68 7.21 -9.78 12.16
N ALA A 69 7.32 -9.02 13.26
CA ALA A 69 7.00 -9.48 14.61
C ALA A 69 5.50 -9.63 14.90
N PHE A 70 4.62 -9.05 14.06
CA PHE A 70 3.17 -9.16 14.23
C PHE A 70 2.58 -10.43 13.61
N TRP A 71 3.23 -11.01 12.59
CA TRP A 71 2.71 -12.14 11.83
C TRP A 71 2.32 -13.39 12.65
N PRO A 72 3.01 -13.74 13.75
CA PRO A 72 2.57 -14.85 14.61
C PRO A 72 1.13 -14.68 15.14
N GLY A 73 0.67 -13.44 15.34
CA GLY A 73 -0.69 -13.12 15.78
C GLY A 73 -1.76 -13.17 14.67
N ALA A 74 -1.37 -13.46 13.43
CA ALA A 74 -2.27 -13.52 12.27
C ALA A 74 -2.31 -14.92 11.65
N THR A 75 -2.59 -15.92 12.49
CA THR A 75 -2.50 -17.35 12.16
C THR A 75 -3.75 -18.17 12.52
N ASP A 76 -4.86 -17.53 12.87
CA ASP A 76 -6.11 -18.21 13.21
C ASP A 76 -6.59 -19.10 12.05
N LEU A 77 -6.83 -20.39 12.32
CA LEU A 77 -6.96 -21.42 11.27
C LEU A 77 -8.14 -21.19 10.33
N ASP A 78 -9.25 -20.66 10.86
CA ASP A 78 -10.50 -20.41 10.14
C ASP A 78 -10.71 -18.92 9.87
N THR A 79 -9.63 -18.22 9.50
CA THR A 79 -9.66 -16.78 9.28
C THR A 79 -8.98 -16.42 7.96
N VAL A 80 -9.63 -15.54 7.20
CA VAL A 80 -9.01 -14.79 6.11
C VAL A 80 -8.53 -13.47 6.67
N TYR A 81 -7.23 -13.22 6.54
CA TYR A 81 -6.65 -11.94 6.89
C TYR A 81 -6.49 -11.10 5.63
N VAL A 82 -6.84 -9.83 5.73
CA VAL A 82 -6.52 -8.81 4.73
C VAL A 82 -5.65 -7.75 5.40
N ARG A 83 -4.45 -7.56 4.84
CA ARG A 83 -3.54 -6.48 5.24
C ARG A 83 -3.67 -5.32 4.28
N PHE A 84 -3.62 -4.11 4.81
CA PHE A 84 -3.39 -2.87 4.07
C PHE A 84 -2.21 -2.14 4.72
N ASP A 85 -1.30 -1.58 3.92
CA ASP A 85 -0.40 -0.53 4.40
C ASP A 85 -1.24 0.68 4.83
N ASP A 86 -0.75 1.42 5.82
CA ASP A 86 -1.48 2.54 6.44
C ASP A 86 -1.66 3.75 5.52
N ASP A 87 -0.97 3.78 4.38
CA ASP A 87 -1.11 4.76 3.31
C ASP A 87 -1.88 4.27 2.07
N VAL A 88 -2.74 3.27 2.24
CA VAL A 88 -3.84 3.02 1.31
C VAL A 88 -4.94 4.08 1.52
N VAL A 89 -5.21 4.90 0.50
CA VAL A 89 -6.03 6.12 0.62
C VAL A 89 -7.37 6.04 -0.11
N TRP A 90 -7.60 4.97 -0.87
CA TRP A 90 -8.85 4.71 -1.57
C TRP A 90 -9.03 3.21 -1.82
N ILE A 91 -10.27 2.72 -1.72
CA ILE A 91 -10.64 1.31 -1.93
C ILE A 91 -11.93 1.29 -2.77
N ASP A 92 -12.02 0.49 -3.83
CA ASP A 92 -13.23 0.39 -4.68
C ASP A 92 -14.46 -0.03 -3.84
N PRO A 93 -15.67 0.51 -4.09
CA PRO A 93 -16.88 0.08 -3.38
C PRO A 93 -17.15 -1.43 -3.41
N ARG A 94 -16.77 -2.10 -4.51
CA ARG A 94 -16.91 -3.55 -4.70
C ARG A 94 -15.70 -4.33 -4.21
N PHE A 95 -14.67 -3.67 -3.66
CA PHE A 95 -13.38 -4.28 -3.36
C PHE A 95 -13.53 -5.52 -2.49
N PHE A 96 -14.23 -5.43 -1.36
CA PHE A 96 -14.33 -6.56 -0.43
C PHE A 96 -15.16 -7.71 -0.99
N ASP A 97 -16.23 -7.42 -1.76
CA ASP A 97 -16.99 -8.46 -2.47
C ASP A 97 -16.11 -9.22 -3.45
N THR A 98 -15.42 -8.50 -4.34
CA THR A 98 -14.57 -9.10 -5.36
C THR A 98 -13.36 -9.81 -4.75
N PHE A 99 -12.65 -9.16 -3.83
CA PHE A 99 -11.38 -9.64 -3.31
C PHE A 99 -11.54 -10.80 -2.33
N LEU A 100 -12.50 -10.72 -1.39
CA LEU A 100 -12.76 -11.81 -0.47
C LEU A 100 -13.43 -12.98 -1.19
N GLY A 101 -14.36 -12.71 -2.12
CA GLY A 101 -14.96 -13.74 -2.97
C GLY A 101 -13.89 -14.54 -3.69
N PHE A 102 -12.97 -13.87 -4.39
CA PHE A 102 -11.84 -14.53 -5.05
C PHE A 102 -10.95 -15.31 -4.07
N ARG A 103 -10.65 -14.75 -2.89
CA ARG A 103 -9.81 -15.44 -1.90
C ARG A 103 -10.45 -16.75 -1.41
N LEU A 104 -11.76 -16.75 -1.20
CA LEU A 104 -12.52 -17.92 -0.75
C LEU A 104 -12.68 -18.97 -1.86
N GLU A 105 -12.94 -18.54 -3.10
CA GLU A 105 -13.07 -19.42 -4.27
C GLU A 105 -11.76 -20.09 -4.68
N HIS A 106 -10.62 -19.45 -4.40
CA HIS A 106 -9.30 -19.91 -4.83
C HIS A 106 -8.36 -20.26 -3.69
N PRO A 107 -8.69 -21.23 -2.80
CA PRO A 107 -7.90 -21.58 -1.63
C PRO A 107 -6.49 -22.10 -1.94
N GLU A 108 -6.18 -22.43 -3.18
CA GLU A 108 -4.89 -22.91 -3.69
C GLU A 108 -3.79 -21.84 -3.67
N TYR A 109 -4.12 -20.55 -3.87
CA TYR A 109 -3.09 -19.48 -3.82
C TYR A 109 -2.58 -19.25 -2.40
N PHE A 110 -1.27 -19.10 -2.25
CA PHE A 110 -0.65 -18.89 -0.94
C PHE A 110 -1.04 -17.51 -0.37
N VAL A 111 -0.85 -16.46 -1.17
CA VAL A 111 -1.28 -15.08 -0.94
C VAL A 111 -1.95 -14.53 -2.20
N VAL A 112 -2.93 -13.64 -2.04
CA VAL A 112 -3.54 -12.88 -3.13
C VAL A 112 -3.33 -11.38 -2.90
N ALA A 113 -3.03 -10.63 -3.95
CA ALA A 113 -3.02 -9.17 -3.95
C ALA A 113 -4.15 -8.62 -4.86
N PRO A 114 -4.70 -7.44 -4.57
CA PRO A 114 -5.57 -6.74 -5.52
C PRO A 114 -4.72 -5.97 -6.55
N LEU A 115 -5.38 -5.33 -7.52
CA LEU A 115 -4.74 -4.28 -8.31
C LEU A 115 -4.55 -3.03 -7.44
N ILE A 116 -3.30 -2.64 -7.20
CA ILE A 116 -2.97 -1.48 -6.36
C ILE A 116 -2.38 -0.37 -7.23
N ILE A 117 -3.06 0.77 -7.28
CA ILE A 117 -2.51 1.97 -7.91
C ILE A 117 -1.28 2.43 -7.13
N ASN A 118 -0.22 2.78 -7.86
CA ASN A 118 1.11 3.06 -7.34
C ASN A 118 1.74 1.87 -6.59
N ASN A 119 1.57 0.68 -7.17
CA ASN A 119 2.37 -0.51 -6.89
C ASN A 119 3.09 -0.93 -8.18
N ALA A 120 4.39 -1.23 -8.10
CA ALA A 120 5.22 -1.49 -9.28
C ALA A 120 4.73 -2.68 -10.12
N MET A 121 4.33 -3.79 -9.47
CA MET A 121 3.81 -4.96 -10.16
C MET A 121 2.45 -4.66 -10.82
N SER A 122 1.54 -3.99 -10.09
CA SER A 122 0.24 -3.57 -10.65
C SER A 122 0.39 -2.61 -11.82
N THR A 123 1.34 -1.67 -11.73
CA THR A 123 1.68 -0.72 -12.80
C THR A 123 2.17 -1.45 -14.05
N TYR A 124 3.07 -2.43 -13.87
CA TYR A 124 3.54 -3.26 -14.96
C TYR A 124 2.39 -4.04 -15.61
N LEU A 125 1.45 -4.58 -14.84
CA LEU A 125 0.26 -5.25 -15.39
C LEU A 125 -0.58 -4.28 -16.21
N LEU A 126 -0.90 -3.09 -15.69
CA LEU A 126 -1.65 -2.08 -16.42
C LEU A 126 -0.97 -1.67 -17.73
N HIS A 127 0.36 -1.54 -17.73
CA HIS A 127 1.11 -1.26 -18.94
C HIS A 127 1.08 -2.44 -19.93
N THR A 128 1.26 -3.67 -19.44
CA THR A 128 1.30 -4.91 -20.25
C THR A 128 -0.05 -5.17 -20.92
N PHE A 129 -1.14 -4.98 -20.19
CA PHE A 129 -2.51 -5.07 -20.69
C PHE A 129 -3.00 -3.78 -21.34
N ARG A 130 -2.09 -2.83 -21.63
CA ARG A 130 -2.36 -1.62 -22.41
C ARG A 130 -3.51 -0.77 -21.85
N LYS A 131 -3.69 -0.79 -20.53
CA LYS A 131 -4.60 0.09 -19.77
C LYS A 131 -4.01 1.47 -19.56
N ILE A 132 -2.68 1.55 -19.47
CA ILE A 132 -1.93 2.81 -19.41
C ILE A 132 -0.83 2.84 -20.46
N LYS A 133 -0.45 4.05 -20.89
CA LYS A 133 0.81 4.32 -21.59
C LYS A 133 1.71 5.14 -20.68
N THR A 134 2.99 4.82 -20.68
CA THR A 134 4.00 5.53 -19.88
C THR A 134 5.09 6.05 -20.80
N SER A 135 5.60 7.25 -20.54
CA SER A 135 6.69 7.82 -21.35
C SER A 135 8.03 7.10 -21.16
N ARG A 136 8.13 6.21 -20.17
CA ARG A 136 9.27 5.34 -19.89
C ARG A 136 8.81 3.91 -19.60
N PRO A 137 9.60 2.88 -19.94
CA PRO A 137 9.28 1.50 -19.59
C PRO A 137 9.16 1.30 -18.08
N VAL A 138 8.19 0.50 -17.67
CA VAL A 138 8.00 0.01 -16.30
C VAL A 138 8.30 -1.49 -16.27
N TRP A 139 8.93 -1.97 -15.20
CA TRP A 139 9.34 -3.38 -15.06
C TRP A 139 8.61 -4.08 -13.91
N PRO A 140 8.49 -5.42 -13.92
CA PRO A 140 7.85 -6.19 -12.86
C PRO A 140 8.80 -6.39 -11.66
N ASP A 141 9.44 -5.30 -11.21
CA ASP A 141 10.41 -5.28 -10.12
C ASP A 141 9.89 -4.41 -8.96
N ARG A 142 9.97 -4.88 -7.72
CA ARG A 142 9.49 -4.14 -6.54
C ARG A 142 10.21 -2.80 -6.32
N PHE A 143 11.42 -2.64 -6.83
CA PHE A 143 12.21 -1.40 -6.77
C PHE A 143 12.35 -0.74 -8.15
N ASP A 144 11.35 -0.92 -9.02
CA ASP A 144 11.33 -0.34 -10.36
C ASP A 144 11.67 1.18 -10.32
N PRO A 145 12.66 1.65 -11.11
CA PRO A 145 13.10 3.04 -11.10
C PRO A 145 12.02 4.05 -11.51
N VAL A 146 10.92 3.60 -12.13
CA VAL A 146 9.78 4.45 -12.51
C VAL A 146 8.67 4.32 -11.47
N GLY A 147 8.10 3.13 -11.31
CA GLY A 147 6.96 2.84 -10.46
C GLY A 147 7.23 2.95 -8.95
N TRP A 148 8.44 2.64 -8.49
CA TRP A 148 8.80 2.70 -7.06
C TRP A 148 9.58 3.98 -6.71
N VAL A 149 10.53 4.41 -7.55
CA VAL A 149 11.42 5.54 -7.21
C VAL A 149 10.82 6.90 -7.58
N ASN A 150 10.17 7.04 -8.75
CA ASN A 150 9.93 8.36 -9.35
C ASN A 150 8.63 9.02 -8.82
N PRO A 151 8.70 10.17 -8.11
CA PRO A 151 7.52 10.83 -7.60
C PRO A 151 6.67 11.50 -8.69
N THR A 152 7.26 11.95 -9.80
CA THR A 152 6.49 12.57 -10.89
C THR A 152 5.61 11.53 -11.60
N PHE A 153 6.13 10.32 -11.80
CA PHE A 153 5.34 9.19 -12.27
C PHE A 153 4.16 8.91 -11.33
N ALA A 154 4.43 8.78 -10.03
CA ALA A 154 3.39 8.54 -9.04
C ALA A 154 2.30 9.63 -9.09
N ARG A 155 2.69 10.92 -9.14
CA ARG A 155 1.74 12.02 -9.28
C ARG A 155 0.87 11.87 -10.53
N SER A 156 1.48 11.66 -11.70
CA SER A 156 0.74 11.48 -12.95
C SER A 156 -0.19 10.27 -12.92
N LEU A 157 0.22 9.17 -12.29
CA LEU A 157 -0.60 7.97 -12.12
C LEU A 157 -1.81 8.24 -11.21
N HIS A 158 -1.62 8.98 -10.12
CA HIS A 158 -2.68 9.35 -9.19
C HIS A 158 -3.68 10.34 -9.82
N ASP A 159 -3.22 11.35 -10.56
CA ASP A 159 -4.10 12.28 -11.30
C ASP A 159 -4.97 11.53 -12.32
N PHE A 160 -4.35 10.63 -13.09
CA PHE A 160 -5.03 9.73 -14.02
C PHE A 160 -6.09 8.88 -13.30
N PHE A 161 -5.72 8.28 -12.16
CA PHE A 161 -6.61 7.41 -11.42
C PHE A 161 -7.78 8.16 -10.78
N GLN A 162 -7.54 9.33 -10.17
CA GLN A 162 -8.63 10.15 -9.61
C GLN A 162 -9.63 10.56 -10.70
N THR A 163 -9.17 10.80 -11.93
CA THR A 163 -10.06 11.03 -13.08
C THR A 163 -10.94 9.81 -13.35
N LEU A 164 -10.38 8.59 -13.36
CA LEU A 164 -11.16 7.37 -13.56
C LEU A 164 -12.18 7.11 -12.45
N VAL A 165 -11.84 7.42 -11.20
CA VAL A 165 -12.79 7.32 -10.08
C VAL A 165 -13.94 8.30 -10.30
N ALA A 166 -13.64 9.56 -10.61
CA ALA A 166 -14.65 10.60 -10.83
C ALA A 166 -15.54 10.33 -12.04
N THR A 167 -15.05 9.65 -13.08
CA THR A 167 -15.83 9.28 -14.27
C THR A 167 -16.49 7.90 -14.17
N GLY A 168 -16.32 7.18 -13.05
CA GLY A 168 -16.91 5.84 -12.86
C GLY A 168 -16.33 4.77 -13.79
N GLU A 169 -15.05 4.87 -14.12
CA GLU A 169 -14.38 4.01 -15.12
C GLU A 169 -13.38 3.02 -14.50
N VAL A 170 -13.40 2.83 -13.18
CA VAL A 170 -12.41 2.01 -12.46
C VAL A 170 -12.41 0.56 -12.93
N GLU A 171 -13.56 -0.06 -13.23
CA GLU A 171 -13.58 -1.45 -13.70
C GLU A 171 -12.83 -1.68 -15.01
N LYS A 172 -12.60 -0.64 -15.81
CA LYS A 172 -11.86 -0.74 -17.06
C LYS A 172 -10.39 -1.12 -16.85
N LEU A 173 -9.87 -0.92 -15.64
CA LEU A 173 -8.52 -1.32 -15.23
C LEU A 173 -8.38 -2.83 -15.04
N ASN A 174 -9.47 -3.59 -15.03
CA ASN A 174 -9.42 -5.04 -14.85
C ASN A 174 -8.66 -5.72 -16.00
N CYS A 175 -7.64 -6.50 -15.64
CA CYS A 175 -6.80 -7.32 -16.52
C CYS A 175 -7.08 -8.83 -16.36
N GLY A 176 -8.08 -9.21 -15.57
CA GLY A 176 -8.39 -10.58 -15.22
C GLY A 176 -7.56 -11.13 -14.05
N ARG A 177 -7.54 -12.45 -13.93
CA ARG A 177 -6.86 -13.16 -12.84
C ARG A 177 -5.44 -13.47 -13.27
N ILE A 178 -4.45 -13.02 -12.48
CA ILE A 178 -3.04 -13.16 -12.83
C ILE A 178 -2.32 -14.04 -11.81
N PRO A 179 -2.08 -15.33 -12.09
CA PRO A 179 -1.18 -16.14 -11.27
C PRO A 179 0.25 -15.59 -11.32
N LEU A 180 0.91 -15.53 -10.16
CA LEU A 180 2.29 -15.07 -10.01
C LEU A 180 3.17 -16.17 -9.43
N SER A 181 4.35 -16.34 -10.03
CA SER A 181 5.35 -17.30 -9.60
C SER A 181 6.72 -16.64 -9.57
N GLY A 182 7.40 -16.67 -8.42
CA GLY A 182 8.77 -16.17 -8.31
C GLY A 182 8.94 -14.65 -8.33
N ASN A 183 7.87 -13.86 -8.51
CA ASN A 183 7.93 -12.40 -8.49
C ASN A 183 8.05 -11.85 -7.07
N PHE A 184 8.92 -10.86 -6.85
CA PHE A 184 8.89 -10.03 -5.64
C PHE A 184 8.03 -8.80 -5.91
N PHE A 185 6.95 -8.61 -5.15
CA PHE A 185 6.10 -7.44 -5.24
C PHE A 185 5.87 -6.83 -3.86
N SER A 186 5.65 -5.51 -3.82
CA SER A 186 5.32 -4.81 -2.57
C SER A 186 3.95 -5.24 -2.07
N ILE A 187 3.87 -5.56 -0.78
CA ILE A 187 2.68 -6.15 -0.14
C ILE A 187 1.74 -5.08 0.43
N ASN A 188 1.53 -3.99 -0.32
CA ASN A 188 0.73 -2.85 0.12
C ASN A 188 -0.71 -3.21 0.49
N CYS A 189 -1.25 -4.24 -0.17
CA CYS A 189 -2.46 -4.93 0.25
C CYS A 189 -2.39 -6.38 -0.19
N ILE A 190 -2.67 -7.31 0.73
CA ILE A 190 -2.67 -8.74 0.47
C ILE A 190 -3.69 -9.46 1.36
N ALA A 191 -4.14 -10.62 0.90
CA ALA A 191 -4.96 -11.55 1.66
C ALA A 191 -4.33 -12.94 1.77
N TRP A 192 -4.49 -13.58 2.93
CA TRP A 192 -4.08 -14.96 3.17
C TRP A 192 -5.05 -15.67 4.11
N PHE A 193 -5.00 -17.01 4.08
CA PHE A 193 -5.64 -17.81 5.12
C PHE A 193 -4.70 -18.00 6.30
N GLY A 194 -5.19 -17.78 7.52
CA GLY A 194 -4.39 -17.95 8.73
C GLY A 194 -3.76 -19.34 8.85
N ARG A 195 -4.49 -20.41 8.50
CA ARG A 195 -3.95 -21.79 8.41
C ARG A 195 -2.69 -21.93 7.56
N ASN A 196 -2.53 -21.13 6.49
CA ASN A 196 -1.33 -21.18 5.66
C ASN A 196 -0.11 -20.73 6.47
N PHE A 197 -0.27 -19.67 7.27
CA PHE A 197 0.81 -19.10 8.08
C PHE A 197 1.00 -19.85 9.40
N ALA A 198 -0.07 -20.43 9.96
CA ALA A 198 -0.02 -21.30 11.13
C ALA A 198 0.90 -22.51 10.93
N SER A 199 0.99 -23.03 9.70
CA SER A 199 1.84 -24.19 9.36
C SER A 199 3.33 -23.99 9.67
N PHE A 200 3.78 -22.74 9.80
CA PHE A 200 5.13 -22.37 10.23
C PHE A 200 5.12 -21.39 11.43
N GLY A 201 4.01 -21.33 12.17
CA GLY A 201 3.85 -20.50 13.37
C GLY A 201 3.89 -18.99 13.09
N GLY A 202 3.55 -18.55 11.88
CA GLY A 202 3.60 -17.15 11.46
C GLY A 202 5.00 -16.53 11.48
N LYS A 203 6.06 -17.35 11.50
CA LYS A 203 7.45 -16.91 11.51
C LYS A 203 7.88 -16.37 10.14
N VAL A 204 7.54 -15.11 9.88
CA VAL A 204 7.97 -14.37 8.68
C VAL A 204 9.35 -13.73 8.93
N PRO A 205 10.30 -13.82 7.97
CA PRO A 205 11.58 -13.11 8.03
C PRO A 205 11.43 -11.59 8.15
N GLU A 206 12.49 -10.90 8.63
CA GLU A 206 12.52 -9.44 8.78
C GLU A 206 12.26 -8.68 7.47
N ASP A 207 12.88 -9.11 6.36
CA ASP A 207 12.51 -8.66 5.01
C ASP A 207 11.26 -9.43 4.56
N GLU A 208 10.10 -8.96 5.03
CA GLU A 208 8.81 -9.63 4.86
C GLU A 208 8.30 -9.60 3.42
N GLU A 209 8.56 -8.54 2.64
CA GLU A 209 8.03 -8.41 1.29
C GLU A 209 8.47 -9.56 0.36
N PRO A 210 9.78 -9.87 0.19
CA PRO A 210 10.20 -10.98 -0.68
C PRO A 210 9.86 -12.34 -0.06
N ALA A 211 9.70 -12.39 1.27
CA ALA A 211 9.26 -13.59 1.94
C ALA A 211 7.82 -13.94 1.55
N VAL A 212 6.89 -13.02 1.79
CA VAL A 212 5.45 -13.21 1.61
C VAL A 212 5.05 -13.21 0.13
N SER A 213 5.65 -12.32 -0.68
CA SER A 213 5.33 -12.23 -2.12
C SER A 213 5.93 -13.35 -2.96
N CYS A 214 6.86 -14.15 -2.43
CA CYS A 214 7.56 -15.16 -3.22
C CYS A 214 8.04 -16.37 -2.41
N THR A 215 9.06 -16.22 -1.55
CA THR A 215 9.79 -17.39 -1.06
C THR A 215 8.96 -18.34 -0.18
N LEU A 216 8.00 -17.81 0.58
CA LEU A 216 7.08 -18.64 1.37
C LEU A 216 6.10 -19.42 0.48
N ALA A 217 5.58 -18.79 -0.58
CA ALA A 217 4.72 -19.47 -1.56
C ALA A 217 5.48 -20.61 -2.26
N LEU A 218 6.72 -20.35 -2.70
CA LEU A 218 7.58 -21.35 -3.33
C LEU A 218 7.90 -22.52 -2.39
N ARG A 219 8.23 -22.24 -1.12
CA ARG A 219 8.48 -23.29 -0.11
C ARG A 219 7.24 -24.15 0.16
N ALA A 220 6.05 -23.56 0.05
CA ALA A 220 4.79 -24.26 0.18
C ALA A 220 4.36 -24.99 -1.11
N GLY A 221 5.13 -24.90 -2.20
CA GLY A 221 4.77 -25.48 -3.51
C GLY A 221 3.54 -24.83 -4.15
N ARG A 222 3.31 -23.54 -3.88
CA ARG A 222 2.09 -22.80 -4.26
C ARG A 222 2.43 -21.50 -5.01
N LEU A 223 1.45 -20.99 -5.74
CA LEU A 223 1.52 -19.71 -6.43
C LEU A 223 0.89 -18.60 -5.60
N ASN A 224 1.23 -17.36 -5.93
CA ASN A 224 0.46 -16.19 -5.54
C ASN A 224 -0.47 -15.79 -6.70
N ALA A 225 -1.38 -14.83 -6.47
CA ALA A 225 -2.23 -14.29 -7.53
C ALA A 225 -2.52 -12.80 -7.34
N VAL A 226 -2.85 -12.13 -8.45
CA VAL A 226 -3.47 -10.80 -8.45
C VAL A 226 -4.89 -10.90 -8.97
N GLU A 227 -5.87 -10.43 -8.18
CA GLU A 227 -7.25 -10.26 -8.60
C GLU A 227 -7.46 -8.79 -8.99
N THR A 228 -7.40 -8.50 -10.31
CA THR A 228 -7.38 -7.11 -10.78
C THR A 228 -8.74 -6.44 -10.83
N GLY A 229 -9.84 -7.18 -10.62
CA GLY A 229 -11.17 -6.62 -10.43
C GLY A 229 -11.35 -5.95 -9.06
N ALA A 230 -10.46 -6.25 -8.10
CA ALA A 230 -10.38 -5.53 -6.83
C ALA A 230 -9.33 -4.42 -6.93
N VAL A 231 -9.73 -3.16 -6.74
CA VAL A 231 -8.85 -2.00 -6.91
C VAL A 231 -8.71 -1.20 -5.62
N ALA A 232 -7.47 -0.86 -5.27
CA ALA A 232 -7.15 0.08 -4.18
C ALA A 232 -6.03 1.04 -4.62
N ALA A 233 -5.86 2.15 -3.90
CA ALA A 233 -4.78 3.10 -4.18
C ALA A 233 -3.85 3.26 -2.96
N HIS A 234 -2.57 2.96 -3.17
CA HIS A 234 -1.50 3.22 -2.21
C HIS A 234 -0.87 4.58 -2.53
N PHE A 235 -0.70 5.46 -1.54
CA PHE A 235 -0.40 6.86 -1.82
C PHE A 235 1.04 7.11 -2.27
N ALA A 236 2.04 6.54 -1.60
CA ALA A 236 3.44 6.76 -2.00
C ALA A 236 4.35 5.66 -1.45
N PHE A 237 5.44 5.36 -2.14
CA PHE A 237 6.57 4.65 -1.51
C PHE A 237 7.44 5.61 -0.71
N TYR A 238 8.32 5.07 0.14
CA TYR A 238 9.30 5.86 0.91
C TYR A 238 10.08 6.86 0.03
N THR A 239 10.48 6.44 -1.17
CA THR A 239 11.20 7.25 -2.17
C THR A 239 10.37 8.38 -2.78
N GLN A 240 9.05 8.24 -2.81
CA GLN A 240 8.13 9.20 -3.40
C GLN A 240 7.51 10.13 -2.35
N ARG A 241 7.45 9.68 -1.10
CA ARG A 241 6.74 10.27 0.05
C ARG A 241 6.80 11.79 0.11
N GLU A 242 8.02 12.32 0.18
CA GLU A 242 8.27 13.73 0.43
C GLU A 242 7.66 14.63 -0.66
N ALA A 243 7.77 14.21 -1.91
CA ALA A 243 7.20 14.94 -3.04
C ALA A 243 5.68 14.74 -3.14
N MET A 244 5.19 13.54 -2.84
CA MET A 244 3.76 13.22 -2.84
C MET A 244 3.01 13.99 -1.74
N ASP A 245 3.58 14.12 -0.54
CA ASP A 245 2.97 14.87 0.56
C ASP A 245 2.82 16.37 0.24
N ARG A 246 3.76 16.93 -0.53
CA ARG A 246 3.71 18.33 -1.00
C ARG A 246 2.81 18.55 -2.21
N SER A 247 2.31 17.50 -2.85
CA SER A 247 1.61 17.61 -4.14
C SER A 247 0.16 18.09 -4.03
N GLY A 248 -0.45 18.02 -2.85
CA GLY A 248 -1.89 18.26 -2.66
C GLY A 248 -2.80 17.12 -3.15
N LEU A 249 -2.26 16.04 -3.72
CA LEU A 249 -3.05 14.93 -4.28
C LEU A 249 -3.92 14.21 -3.24
N LEU A 250 -3.49 14.22 -1.98
CA LEU A 250 -4.26 13.59 -0.90
C LEU A 250 -5.64 14.25 -0.73
N ASP A 251 -5.75 15.56 -0.99
CA ASP A 251 -7.03 16.29 -0.90
C ASP A 251 -8.04 15.79 -1.95
N GLY A 252 -7.56 15.30 -3.10
CA GLY A 252 -8.41 14.64 -4.08
C GLY A 252 -9.05 13.37 -3.51
N TYR A 253 -8.27 12.55 -2.78
CA TYR A 253 -8.80 11.36 -2.11
C TYR A 253 -9.74 11.69 -0.96
N VAL A 254 -9.50 12.78 -0.23
CA VAL A 254 -10.44 13.29 0.79
C VAL A 254 -11.78 13.65 0.16
N ARG A 255 -11.77 14.34 -0.99
CA ARG A 255 -13.02 14.68 -1.72
C ARG A 255 -13.75 13.43 -2.21
N LEU A 256 -13.03 12.50 -2.84
CA LEU A 256 -13.61 11.23 -3.31
C LEU A 256 -14.20 10.39 -2.16
N ALA A 257 -13.59 10.41 -0.98
CA ALA A 257 -14.15 9.75 0.19
C ALA A 257 -15.42 10.45 0.72
N ALA A 258 -15.50 11.78 0.62
CA ALA A 258 -16.68 12.55 1.03
C ALA A 258 -17.89 12.34 0.10
N GLU A 259 -17.67 11.92 -1.15
CA GLU A 259 -18.72 11.58 -2.13
C GLU A 259 -19.35 10.20 -1.87
N ARG A 260 -18.89 9.46 -0.87
CA ARG A 260 -19.32 8.09 -0.56
C ARG A 260 -20.13 8.02 0.74
N PRO A 261 -21.48 8.04 0.67
CA PRO A 261 -22.34 8.11 1.85
C PRO A 261 -22.16 6.95 2.82
N GLU A 262 -21.79 5.77 2.32
CA GLU A 262 -21.56 4.58 3.14
C GLU A 262 -20.35 4.72 4.07
N LEU A 263 -19.43 5.65 3.80
CA LEU A 263 -18.28 5.93 4.68
C LEU A 263 -18.62 6.91 5.79
N GLU A 264 -19.68 7.70 5.63
CA GLU A 264 -20.00 8.86 6.48
C GLU A 264 -20.05 8.58 7.98
N PRO A 265 -20.64 7.45 8.45
CA PRO A 265 -20.72 7.14 9.88
C PRO A 265 -19.35 7.08 10.57
N TRP A 266 -18.32 6.66 9.85
CA TRP A 266 -16.95 6.59 10.37
C TRP A 266 -16.10 7.77 9.93
N ARG A 267 -16.23 8.23 8.68
CA ARG A 267 -15.48 9.35 8.10
C ARG A 267 -15.59 10.60 8.96
N SER A 268 -16.81 11.03 9.30
CA SER A 268 -17.04 12.24 10.10
C SER A 268 -16.38 12.16 11.49
N ARG A 269 -16.47 11.00 12.16
CA ARG A 269 -15.89 10.77 13.49
C ARG A 269 -14.36 10.75 13.45
N VAL A 270 -13.79 10.07 12.46
CA VAL A 270 -12.34 10.00 12.24
C VAL A 270 -11.78 11.38 11.89
N GLU A 271 -12.43 12.14 11.01
CA GLU A 271 -12.01 13.49 10.65
C GLU A 271 -12.12 14.47 11.83
N ALA A 272 -13.15 14.34 12.68
CA ALA A 272 -13.26 15.14 13.89
C ALA A 272 -12.12 14.84 14.89
N ILE A 273 -11.72 13.58 15.03
CA ILE A 273 -10.54 13.18 15.85
C ILE A 273 -9.27 13.75 15.24
N TYR A 274 -9.10 13.60 13.92
CA TYR A 274 -7.94 14.10 13.20
C TYR A 274 -7.78 15.61 13.37
N ALA A 275 -8.84 16.39 13.11
CA ALA A 275 -8.83 17.85 13.23
C ALA A 275 -8.45 18.32 14.64
N LYS A 276 -9.00 17.70 15.70
CA LYS A 276 -8.64 18.01 17.09
C LYS A 276 -7.17 17.77 17.40
N LEU A 277 -6.58 16.74 16.79
CA LEU A 277 -5.18 16.42 16.98
C LEU A 277 -4.26 17.33 16.18
N GLU A 278 -4.69 17.85 15.03
CA GLU A 278 -3.91 18.81 14.24
C GLU A 278 -3.67 20.12 14.99
N ASP A 279 -4.63 20.57 15.81
CA ASP A 279 -4.44 21.74 16.69
C ASP A 279 -3.30 21.53 17.71
N ARG A 280 -3.12 20.28 18.16
CA ARG A 280 -2.11 19.89 19.17
C ARG A 280 -0.79 19.45 18.55
N TYR A 281 -0.83 18.85 17.36
CA TYR A 281 0.28 18.19 16.68
C TYR A 281 0.30 18.53 15.17
N PRO A 282 0.63 19.78 14.80
CA PRO A 282 0.58 20.24 13.41
C PRO A 282 1.72 19.69 12.54
N LEU A 283 2.74 19.07 13.16
CA LEU A 283 3.85 18.45 12.44
C LEU A 283 3.49 17.01 12.08
N HIS A 284 3.58 16.70 10.78
CA HIS A 284 3.42 15.33 10.30
C HIS A 284 4.80 14.70 10.08
N LEU A 285 5.12 13.68 10.87
CA LEU A 285 6.26 12.81 10.60
C LEU A 285 5.79 11.66 9.70
N SER A 286 5.79 11.88 8.38
CA SER A 286 5.52 10.82 7.39
C SER A 286 6.77 10.00 7.05
N ALA A 287 7.85 10.14 7.82
CA ALA A 287 9.12 9.45 7.63
C ALA A 287 9.00 7.97 8.02
N GLY A 288 8.80 7.10 7.03
CA GLY A 288 8.73 5.65 7.23
C GLY A 288 8.91 4.86 5.93
N GLY A 289 9.40 3.63 6.05
CA GLY A 289 9.57 2.68 4.95
C GLY A 289 10.99 2.14 4.77
N PHE A 290 11.14 1.17 3.87
CA PHE A 290 12.40 0.46 3.66
C PHE A 290 13.40 1.28 2.86
N ARG A 291 14.62 1.47 3.39
CA ARG A 291 15.76 1.99 2.64
C ARG A 291 16.61 0.81 2.16
N PRO A 292 16.61 0.46 0.85
CA PRO A 292 17.48 -0.60 0.36
C PRO A 292 18.94 -0.27 0.67
N ARG A 293 19.66 -1.21 1.31
CA ARG A 293 21.12 -1.16 1.44
C ARG A 293 21.69 -1.21 0.02
N MET A 294 21.97 -0.06 -0.59
CA MET A 294 22.78 -0.03 -1.81
C MET A 294 24.10 -0.73 -1.50
N GLN A 295 24.38 -1.86 -2.17
CA GLN A 295 25.72 -2.41 -2.22
C GLN A 295 26.63 -1.29 -2.73
N ARG A 296 27.51 -0.78 -1.86
CA ARG A 296 28.58 0.14 -2.23
C ARG A 296 29.61 -0.61 -3.09
N GLN A 297 29.25 -0.98 -4.32
CA GLN A 297 30.25 -1.09 -5.38
C GLN A 297 30.32 0.26 -6.09
N ARG A 298 30.79 1.28 -5.37
CA ARG A 298 31.31 2.49 -6.02
C ARG A 298 32.69 2.13 -6.56
N SER A 299 32.76 1.75 -7.83
CA SER A 299 34.05 1.64 -8.51
C SER A 299 34.78 2.98 -8.37
N ILE A 300 36.00 2.91 -7.87
CA ILE A 300 36.89 4.05 -7.63
C ILE A 300 37.07 4.88 -8.93
N LEU A 301 36.90 4.25 -10.10
CA LEU A 301 36.95 4.90 -11.41
C LEU A 301 35.89 6.00 -11.62
N LYS A 302 34.67 5.90 -11.08
CA LYS A 302 33.65 6.95 -11.29
C LYS A 302 33.98 8.27 -10.56
N ARG A 303 34.88 8.25 -9.56
CA ARG A 303 35.33 9.46 -8.86
C ARG A 303 36.38 10.24 -9.66
N LEU A 304 37.16 9.58 -10.51
CA LEU A 304 38.24 10.21 -11.29
C LEU A 304 37.72 10.94 -12.55
N PHE A 305 36.55 10.56 -13.08
CA PHE A 305 36.00 11.15 -14.32
C PHE A 305 34.86 12.16 -14.11
N ARG A 306 34.63 12.64 -12.88
CA ARG A 306 33.55 13.60 -12.62
C ARG A 306 34.00 15.02 -13.00
N ARG A 307 34.01 15.30 -14.32
CA ARG A 307 34.05 16.65 -14.90
C ARG A 307 33.00 17.52 -14.20
N LYS A 308 33.40 18.71 -13.74
CA LYS A 308 32.51 19.76 -13.20
C LYS A 308 31.36 19.98 -14.19
N ARG A 309 30.16 19.49 -13.86
CA ARG A 309 28.92 19.95 -14.48
C ARG A 309 28.42 21.10 -13.62
N SER A 310 28.41 22.29 -14.22
CA SER A 310 27.80 23.50 -13.72
C SER A 310 26.33 23.28 -13.34
N ASP A 311 25.84 24.16 -12.46
CA ASP A 311 24.46 24.25 -11.99
C ASP A 311 23.45 23.92 -13.09
N ARG A 312 22.81 22.75 -12.94
CA ARG A 312 21.70 22.34 -13.77
C ARG A 312 20.42 22.92 -13.17
N LYS A 313 19.81 23.85 -13.91
CA LYS A 313 18.35 24.02 -13.97
C LYS A 313 17.68 22.65 -13.85
N SER A 314 16.63 22.55 -13.05
CA SER A 314 15.79 21.35 -12.96
C SER A 314 15.49 20.84 -14.37
N ASP A 315 16.08 19.70 -14.70
CA ASP A 315 15.98 19.12 -16.04
C ASP A 315 14.52 18.67 -16.18
N LYS A 316 13.72 19.26 -17.09
CA LYS A 316 12.39 18.78 -17.51
C LYS A 316 12.39 17.32 -18.01
N ARG A 317 13.52 16.62 -17.94
CA ARG A 317 13.77 15.25 -18.42
C ARG A 317 13.38 14.14 -17.43
N ASP A 318 12.98 14.48 -16.20
CA ASP A 318 12.50 13.50 -15.21
C ASP A 318 10.97 13.53 -15.01
N GLU A 319 10.23 14.32 -15.81
CA GLU A 319 8.76 14.25 -15.84
C GLU A 319 8.31 13.01 -16.62
N ILE A 320 7.67 12.06 -15.92
CA ILE A 320 7.11 10.85 -16.50
C ILE A 320 5.59 11.01 -16.50
N SER A 321 4.99 10.91 -17.69
CA SER A 321 3.54 10.96 -17.86
C SER A 321 2.95 9.56 -17.88
N VAL A 322 1.72 9.48 -17.37
CA VAL A 322 0.80 8.35 -17.48
C VAL A 322 -0.42 8.81 -18.27
N GLU A 323 -0.71 8.12 -19.35
CA GLU A 323 -1.82 8.43 -20.25
C GLU A 323 -2.74 7.22 -20.39
N ARG A 324 -3.98 7.47 -20.86
CA ARG A 324 -4.93 6.40 -21.20
C ARG A 324 -4.30 5.44 -22.21
N GLY A 325 -4.35 4.16 -21.87
CA GLY A 325 -4.02 3.08 -22.77
C GLY A 325 -5.09 2.89 -23.83
N PRO A 326 -4.76 2.24 -24.96
CA PRO A 326 -5.70 1.97 -26.05
C PRO A 326 -6.77 0.93 -25.68
N ASP A 327 -6.53 0.13 -24.65
CA ASP A 327 -7.42 -0.96 -24.25
C ASP A 327 -8.13 -0.62 -22.92
N LEU A 328 -8.13 0.68 -22.54
CA LEU A 328 -8.85 1.21 -21.38
C LEU A 328 -10.29 1.61 -21.75
#